data_AF-A0A2E4DAU7-F1
#
_entry.id   AF-A0A2E4DAU7-F1
#
_cell.length_a   1.000
_cell.length_b   1.000
_cell.length_c   1.000
_cell.angle_alpha   90.00
_cell.angle_beta   90.00
_cell.angle_gamma   90.00
#
_symmetry.space_group_name_H-M   'P 1'
#
loop_
_entity.id
_entity.type
_entity.pdbx_description
1 polymer ?
#
loop_
_entity_poly.entity_id
_entity_poly.type
_entity_poly.pdbx_seq_one_letter_code
_entity_poly.pdbx_strand_id
1 'polypeptide(L)'
;MKYISALPKHRMIRSLLILFLVVASIPAAWSYSKDQMKLTDYEYKVRVRPQLRNIYQDYQTLLSYLNEDLKAYKKLFPAFQNLIADQTKLFKTCKIADSENCTPVLNEVLANTKTILQEIELPPIPTTSEKKNQTSILSYKLYNELKDKVFDYHMLLFNFHFLYNAEVHKPQQVYIFKQRSFEIYYQFNMFIISLLPEKFEDSFQSFWNDFVRPISSDVIFSTSKDEFIIRINQLNMSFNIFHAYMAKRNHVEVDRKIKTLLTIMHNRWNNILKATLR
;
A
#
# COMPACT_ATOMS: atom_id res chain seq x y z
N MET A 1 36.18 46.96 -4.01
CA MET A 1 36.78 45.62 -4.18
C MET A 1 36.86 44.93 -2.82
N LYS A 2 36.01 43.94 -2.55
CA LYS A 2 36.07 43.14 -1.31
C LYS A 2 36.69 41.78 -1.62
N TYR A 3 37.83 41.50 -0.99
CA TYR A 3 38.51 40.21 -1.05
C TYR A 3 37.66 39.15 -0.34
N ILE A 4 37.16 38.18 -1.11
CA ILE A 4 36.59 36.95 -0.55
C ILE A 4 37.77 36.04 -0.23
N SER A 5 38.13 35.93 1.05
CA SER A 5 39.19 35.04 1.51
C SER A 5 38.74 33.58 1.35
N ALA A 6 39.47 32.83 0.53
CA ALA A 6 39.26 31.40 0.34
C ALA A 6 39.57 30.66 1.64
N LEU A 7 38.54 30.13 2.30
CA LEU A 7 38.70 29.24 3.46
C LEU A 7 39.48 27.98 3.03
N PRO A 8 40.48 27.53 3.82
CA PRO A 8 41.31 26.38 3.47
C PRO A 8 40.48 25.10 3.40
N LYS A 9 40.41 24.51 2.21
CA LYS A 9 39.62 23.32 1.83
C LYS A 9 39.72 22.17 2.85
N HIS A 10 40.88 22.01 3.50
CA HIS A 10 41.11 20.98 4.52
C HIS A 10 40.34 21.18 5.83
N ARG A 11 40.03 22.42 6.24
CA ARG A 11 39.18 22.66 7.42
C ARG A 11 37.73 22.26 7.16
N MET A 12 37.23 22.55 5.95
CA MET A 12 35.84 22.23 5.58
C MET A 12 35.58 20.72 5.55
N ILE A 13 36.52 19.93 4.98
CA ILE A 13 36.39 18.47 4.92
C ILE A 13 36.41 17.83 6.33
N ARG A 14 37.29 18.32 7.22
CA ARG A 14 37.33 17.83 8.61
C ARG A 14 36.05 18.16 9.37
N SER A 15 35.50 19.36 9.21
CA SER A 15 34.23 19.73 9.84
C SER A 15 33.05 18.90 9.32
N LEU A 16 33.02 18.58 8.01
CA LEU A 16 31.99 17.71 7.42
C LEU A 16 32.10 16.26 7.92
N LEU A 17 33.31 15.71 8.05
CA LEU A 17 33.53 14.37 8.59
C LEU A 17 33.14 14.28 10.07
N ILE A 18 33.47 15.29 10.87
CA ILE A 18 33.07 15.33 12.28
C ILE A 18 31.55 15.43 12.38
N LEU A 19 30.90 16.26 11.56
CA LEU A 19 29.45 16.34 11.53
C LEU A 19 28.81 15.02 11.12
N PHE A 20 29.35 14.33 10.11
CA PHE A 20 28.87 13.03 9.67
C PHE A 20 29.02 11.96 10.76
N LEU A 21 30.16 11.93 11.46
CA LEU A 21 30.40 11.02 12.57
C LEU A 21 29.49 11.32 13.76
N VAL A 22 29.27 12.59 14.09
CA VAL A 22 28.33 12.99 15.15
C VAL A 22 26.92 12.55 14.79
N VAL A 23 26.44 12.83 13.57
CA VAL A 23 25.10 12.42 13.12
C VAL A 23 24.95 10.89 13.05
N ALA A 24 25.99 10.16 12.63
CA ALA A 24 25.98 8.70 12.58
C ALA A 24 26.05 8.04 13.97
N SER A 25 26.55 8.76 14.97
CA SER A 25 26.69 8.27 16.36
C SER A 25 25.53 8.64 17.27
N ILE A 26 24.55 9.41 16.80
CA ILE A 26 23.27 9.57 17.51
C ILE A 26 22.56 8.22 17.38
N PRO A 27 22.46 7.40 18.45
CA PRO A 27 21.64 6.19 18.41
C PRO A 27 20.25 6.63 17.95
N ALA A 28 19.60 5.85 17.09
CA ALA A 28 18.28 6.15 16.54
C ALA A 28 17.25 6.29 17.67
N ALA A 29 17.22 7.47 18.32
CA ALA A 29 16.48 7.75 19.55
C ALA A 29 14.95 7.76 19.34
N TRP A 30 14.53 7.48 18.11
CA TRP A 30 13.15 7.44 17.66
C TRP A 30 12.66 6.02 17.38
N SER A 31 13.52 5.02 17.56
CA SER A 31 13.18 3.61 17.36
C SER A 31 12.76 2.98 18.68
N TYR A 32 11.56 2.43 18.73
CA TYR A 32 11.14 1.52 19.79
C TYR A 32 12.05 0.28 19.77
N SER A 33 12.53 -0.13 20.94
CA SER A 33 13.36 -1.32 21.09
C SER A 33 12.48 -2.58 21.25
N LYS A 34 12.99 -3.76 20.88
CA LYS A 34 12.20 -5.00 20.86
C LYS A 34 11.68 -5.38 22.26
N ASP A 35 12.44 -5.07 23.30
CA ASP A 35 12.09 -5.27 24.72
C ASP A 35 10.93 -4.37 25.20
N GLN A 36 10.69 -3.23 24.54
CA GLN A 36 9.53 -2.37 24.79
C GLN A 36 8.25 -2.93 24.14
N MET A 37 8.36 -3.89 23.22
CA MET A 37 7.25 -4.42 22.43
C MET A 37 6.69 -5.70 23.06
N LYS A 38 5.77 -5.56 24.01
CA LYS A 38 5.15 -6.69 24.74
C LYS A 38 3.76 -7.01 24.19
N LEU A 39 3.68 -7.28 22.89
CA LEU A 39 2.43 -7.62 22.21
C LEU A 39 2.22 -9.15 22.19
N THR A 40 1.11 -9.62 22.75
CA THR A 40 0.70 -11.04 22.63
C THR A 40 -0.01 -11.30 21.29
N ASP A 41 -0.05 -12.55 20.83
CA ASP A 41 -0.76 -12.92 19.59
C ASP A 41 -2.27 -12.66 19.71
N TYR A 42 -2.82 -12.88 20.91
CA TYR A 42 -4.21 -12.57 21.22
C TYR A 42 -4.50 -11.07 21.06
N GLU A 43 -3.68 -10.20 21.66
CA GLU A 43 -3.84 -8.75 21.53
C GLU A 43 -3.63 -8.28 20.10
N TYR A 44 -2.67 -8.85 19.39
CA TYR A 44 -2.48 -8.55 17.98
C TYR A 44 -3.74 -8.86 17.16
N LYS A 45 -4.30 -10.07 17.33
CA LYS A 45 -5.48 -10.54 16.60
C LYS A 45 -6.74 -9.75 16.93
N VAL A 46 -6.96 -9.43 18.21
CA VAL A 46 -8.22 -8.84 18.70
C VAL A 46 -8.19 -7.31 18.73
N ARG A 47 -7.02 -6.69 18.94
CA ARG A 47 -6.90 -5.23 19.10
C ARG A 47 -6.19 -4.57 17.93
N VAL A 48 -5.00 -5.04 17.56
CA VAL A 48 -4.16 -4.36 16.55
C VAL A 48 -4.70 -4.55 15.15
N ARG A 49 -4.89 -5.81 14.73
CA ARG A 49 -5.30 -6.16 13.36
C ARG A 49 -6.64 -5.53 12.93
N PRO A 50 -7.69 -5.49 13.77
CA PRO A 50 -8.93 -4.78 13.40
C PRO A 50 -8.71 -3.27 13.23
N GLN A 51 -7.88 -2.64 14.05
CA GLN A 51 -7.58 -1.21 13.90
C GLN A 51 -6.77 -0.92 12.63
N LEU A 52 -5.83 -1.78 12.25
CA LEU A 52 -5.12 -1.66 10.96
C LEU A 52 -6.07 -1.77 9.76
N ARG A 53 -7.02 -2.72 9.80
CA ARG A 53 -8.08 -2.81 8.77
C ARG A 53 -8.91 -1.54 8.70
N ASN A 54 -9.29 -0.98 9.84
CA ASN A 54 -10.05 0.26 9.88
C ASN A 54 -9.23 1.44 9.33
N ILE A 55 -7.93 1.54 9.63
CA ILE A 55 -7.06 2.57 9.05
C ILE A 55 -6.99 2.44 7.52
N TYR A 56 -6.93 1.21 6.99
CA TYR A 56 -6.98 0.97 5.55
C TYR A 56 -8.30 1.44 4.91
N GLN A 57 -9.44 1.19 5.56
CA GLN A 57 -10.76 1.67 5.11
C GLN A 57 -10.87 3.21 5.22
N ASP A 58 -10.34 3.79 6.29
CA ASP A 58 -10.29 5.24 6.48
C ASP A 58 -9.41 5.89 5.38
N TYR A 59 -8.30 5.25 4.98
CA TYR A 59 -7.46 5.68 3.84
C TYR A 59 -8.25 5.71 2.51
N GLN A 60 -9.05 4.68 2.22
CA GLN A 60 -9.91 4.65 1.02
C GLN A 60 -10.97 5.75 1.04
N THR A 61 -11.54 6.01 2.22
CA THR A 61 -12.50 7.10 2.42
C THR A 61 -11.82 8.45 2.20
N LEU A 62 -10.59 8.61 2.70
CA LEU A 62 -9.80 9.83 2.53
C LEU A 62 -9.52 10.12 1.06
N LEU A 63 -9.13 9.10 0.27
CA LEU A 63 -8.99 9.22 -1.18
C LEU A 63 -10.28 9.76 -1.84
N SER A 64 -11.44 9.19 -1.48
CA SER A 64 -12.74 9.59 -2.02
C SER A 64 -13.20 10.99 -1.59
N TYR A 65 -12.68 11.53 -0.50
CA TYR A 65 -12.92 12.92 -0.08
C TYR A 65 -12.02 13.91 -0.82
N LEU A 66 -10.85 13.47 -1.28
CA LEU A 66 -9.91 14.30 -2.04
C LEU A 66 -10.25 14.36 -3.53
N ASN A 67 -10.87 13.31 -4.06
CA ASN A 67 -11.45 13.29 -5.39
C ASN A 67 -12.77 12.50 -5.38
N GLU A 68 -13.87 13.16 -5.73
CA GLU A 68 -15.19 12.52 -5.76
C GLU A 68 -15.33 11.46 -6.86
N ASP A 69 -14.58 11.58 -7.97
CA ASP A 69 -14.58 10.60 -9.06
C ASP A 69 -14.10 9.22 -8.54
N LEU A 70 -13.32 9.20 -7.45
CA LEU A 70 -12.89 7.95 -6.80
C LEU A 70 -14.04 7.14 -6.18
N LYS A 71 -15.21 7.74 -5.95
CA LYS A 71 -16.40 7.03 -5.45
C LYS A 71 -16.86 5.94 -6.40
N ALA A 72 -16.69 6.14 -7.71
CA ALA A 72 -17.08 5.15 -8.71
C ALA A 72 -16.15 3.91 -8.70
N TYR A 73 -14.92 4.05 -8.20
CA TYR A 73 -13.98 2.93 -8.04
C TYR A 73 -14.07 2.26 -6.66
N LYS A 74 -15.03 2.66 -5.80
CA LYS A 74 -15.17 2.15 -4.43
C LYS A 74 -15.26 0.62 -4.35
N LYS A 75 -15.92 -0.01 -5.32
CA LYS A 75 -16.08 -1.47 -5.40
C LYS A 75 -14.78 -2.21 -5.77
N LEU A 76 -13.87 -1.55 -6.48
CA LEU A 76 -12.62 -2.17 -6.91
C LEU A 76 -11.64 -2.35 -5.76
N PHE A 77 -11.65 -1.44 -4.77
CA PHE A 77 -10.77 -1.54 -3.61
C PHE A 77 -10.84 -2.89 -2.87
N PRO A 78 -12.02 -3.39 -2.44
CA PRO A 78 -12.11 -4.71 -1.83
C PRO A 78 -11.83 -5.83 -2.83
N ALA A 79 -12.18 -5.68 -4.12
CA ALA A 79 -11.93 -6.69 -5.13
C ALA A 79 -10.41 -6.93 -5.35
N PHE A 80 -9.63 -5.85 -5.48
CA PHE A 80 -8.18 -5.95 -5.59
C PHE A 80 -7.50 -6.39 -4.28
N GLN A 81 -8.07 -6.06 -3.12
CA GLN A 81 -7.59 -6.60 -1.86
C GLN A 81 -7.83 -8.11 -1.76
N ASN A 82 -9.01 -8.58 -2.19
CA ASN A 82 -9.34 -10.01 -2.24
C ASN A 82 -8.42 -10.74 -3.21
N LEU A 83 -8.04 -10.13 -4.34
CA LEU A 83 -7.09 -10.73 -5.28
C LEU A 83 -5.76 -11.13 -4.61
N ILE A 84 -5.24 -10.33 -3.67
CA ILE A 84 -4.03 -10.66 -2.89
C ILE A 84 -4.29 -11.81 -1.90
N ALA A 85 -5.45 -11.82 -1.25
CA ALA A 85 -5.86 -12.89 -0.35
C ALA A 85 -6.02 -14.23 -1.10
N ASP A 86 -6.67 -14.17 -2.26
CA ASP A 86 -6.89 -15.29 -3.18
C ASP A 86 -5.56 -15.88 -3.63
N GLN A 87 -4.55 -15.06 -3.92
CA GLN A 87 -3.23 -15.58 -4.24
C GLN A 87 -2.56 -16.31 -3.10
N THR A 88 -2.74 -15.81 -1.88
CA THR A 88 -2.22 -16.50 -0.70
C THR A 88 -2.90 -17.86 -0.53
N LYS A 89 -4.21 -17.94 -0.82
CA LYS A 89 -4.98 -19.19 -0.80
C LYS A 89 -4.52 -20.13 -1.92
N LEU A 90 -4.45 -19.64 -3.15
CA LEU A 90 -3.99 -20.36 -4.33
C LEU A 90 -2.59 -20.92 -4.12
N PHE A 91 -1.66 -20.11 -3.63
CA PHE A 91 -0.30 -20.53 -3.33
C PHE A 91 -0.22 -21.63 -2.27
N LYS A 92 -1.05 -21.57 -1.23
CA LYS A 92 -1.06 -22.60 -0.18
C LYS A 92 -1.67 -23.92 -0.68
N THR A 93 -2.74 -23.85 -1.46
CA THR A 93 -3.52 -25.03 -1.87
C THR A 93 -2.95 -25.69 -3.12
N CYS A 94 -2.59 -24.91 -4.14
CA CYS A 94 -2.20 -25.42 -5.48
C CYS A 94 -0.69 -25.64 -5.65
N LYS A 95 0.13 -25.44 -4.62
CA LYS A 95 1.58 -25.67 -4.70
C LYS A 95 1.93 -27.17 -4.75
N ILE A 96 1.07 -28.02 -4.19
CA ILE A 96 1.24 -29.47 -4.23
C ILE A 96 0.52 -29.98 -5.47
N ALA A 97 1.22 -30.77 -6.30
CA ALA A 97 0.59 -31.45 -7.43
C ALA A 97 -0.57 -32.33 -6.91
N ASP A 98 -1.69 -32.33 -7.62
CA ASP A 98 -2.86 -33.18 -7.34
C ASP A 98 -3.63 -32.84 -6.05
N SER A 99 -3.58 -31.59 -5.59
CA SER A 99 -4.49 -31.15 -4.54
C SER A 99 -5.93 -31.09 -5.06
N GLU A 100 -6.78 -32.01 -4.63
CA GLU A 100 -8.23 -32.00 -4.93
C GLU A 100 -8.90 -30.66 -4.61
N ASN A 101 -8.32 -29.89 -3.68
CA ASN A 101 -8.80 -28.59 -3.26
C ASN A 101 -8.36 -27.43 -4.17
N CYS A 102 -7.50 -27.65 -5.16
CA CYS A 102 -7.01 -26.58 -6.03
C CYS A 102 -8.08 -26.06 -7.00
N THR A 103 -8.87 -26.95 -7.63
CA THR A 103 -9.90 -26.57 -8.61
C THR A 103 -10.96 -25.61 -8.03
N PRO A 104 -11.53 -25.86 -6.83
CA PRO A 104 -12.44 -24.88 -6.21
C PRO A 104 -11.81 -23.51 -5.97
N VAL A 105 -10.53 -23.47 -5.53
CA VAL A 105 -9.81 -22.22 -5.32
C VAL A 105 -9.57 -21.49 -6.64
N LEU A 106 -9.17 -22.21 -7.69
CA LEU A 106 -8.99 -21.63 -9.03
C LEU A 106 -10.28 -21.01 -9.57
N ASN A 107 -11.42 -21.70 -9.43
CA ASN A 107 -12.72 -21.18 -9.84
C ASN A 107 -13.10 -19.90 -9.09
N GLU A 108 -12.82 -19.84 -7.79
CA GLU A 108 -13.03 -18.63 -6.98
C GLU A 108 -12.15 -17.47 -7.46
N VAL A 109 -10.84 -17.69 -7.69
CA VAL A 109 -9.93 -16.65 -8.19
C VAL A 109 -10.34 -16.18 -9.59
N LEU A 110 -10.75 -17.11 -10.47
CA LEU A 110 -11.26 -16.80 -11.80
C LEU A 110 -12.54 -15.95 -11.75
N ALA A 111 -13.48 -16.27 -10.86
CA ALA A 111 -14.70 -15.48 -10.67
C ALA A 111 -14.40 -14.07 -10.14
N ASN A 112 -13.48 -13.95 -9.18
CA ASN A 112 -13.07 -12.66 -8.63
C ASN A 112 -12.36 -11.80 -9.68
N THR A 113 -11.44 -12.37 -10.47
CA THR A 113 -10.78 -11.63 -11.56
C THR A 113 -11.72 -11.20 -12.67
N LYS A 114 -12.70 -12.04 -13.03
CA LYS A 114 -13.77 -11.68 -13.97
C LYS A 114 -14.60 -10.51 -13.46
N THR A 115 -14.93 -10.50 -12.16
CA THR A 115 -15.65 -9.38 -11.53
C THR A 115 -14.82 -8.08 -11.60
N ILE A 116 -13.51 -8.16 -11.36
CA ILE A 116 -12.59 -7.01 -11.50
C ILE A 116 -12.60 -6.50 -12.94
N LEU A 117 -12.51 -7.37 -13.95
CA LEU A 117 -12.57 -6.97 -15.36
C LEU A 117 -13.85 -6.21 -15.69
N GLN A 118 -15.00 -6.74 -15.29
CA GLN A 118 -16.31 -6.13 -15.53
C GLN A 118 -16.45 -4.76 -14.88
N GLU A 119 -15.97 -4.61 -13.64
CA GLU A 119 -16.05 -3.33 -12.91
C GLU A 119 -15.03 -2.31 -13.42
N ILE A 120 -13.86 -2.73 -13.94
CA ILE A 120 -12.88 -1.82 -14.55
C ILE A 120 -13.35 -1.34 -15.93
N GLU A 121 -14.06 -2.17 -16.71
CA GLU A 121 -14.55 -1.82 -18.05
C GLU A 121 -15.56 -0.67 -18.07
N LEU A 122 -16.11 -0.29 -16.93
CA LEU A 122 -17.03 0.83 -16.76
C LEU A 122 -16.25 2.09 -16.32
N PRO A 123 -15.62 2.88 -17.22
CA PRO A 123 -14.95 4.09 -16.78
C PRO A 123 -15.99 5.12 -16.33
N PRO A 124 -15.92 5.65 -15.11
CA PRO A 124 -16.31 7.03 -14.89
C PRO A 124 -15.23 7.86 -15.58
N ILE A 125 -15.50 8.34 -16.80
CA ILE A 125 -14.70 9.41 -17.38
C ILE A 125 -14.68 10.52 -16.31
N PRO A 126 -13.50 10.98 -15.83
CA PRO A 126 -13.45 12.04 -14.84
C PRO A 126 -14.21 13.25 -15.38
N THR A 127 -15.40 13.50 -14.84
CA THR A 127 -16.25 14.63 -15.25
C THR A 127 -15.70 15.93 -14.68
N THR A 128 -14.85 15.82 -13.65
CA THR A 128 -14.26 16.94 -12.96
C THR A 128 -12.75 16.98 -13.18
N SER A 129 -12.28 17.72 -14.19
CA SER A 129 -11.15 18.63 -13.93
C SER A 129 -10.92 19.62 -15.07
N GLU A 130 -10.79 20.87 -14.67
CA GLU A 130 -10.21 21.99 -15.42
C GLU A 130 -8.69 21.79 -15.71
N LYS A 131 -8.14 20.58 -15.60
CA LYS A 131 -6.72 20.26 -15.89
C LYS A 131 -6.61 19.25 -17.02
N LYS A 132 -6.80 19.73 -18.26
CA LYS A 132 -6.94 18.86 -19.43
C LYS A 132 -5.67 18.18 -19.98
N ASN A 133 -4.45 18.57 -19.64
CA ASN A 133 -3.34 18.25 -20.58
C ASN A 133 -2.26 17.25 -20.12
N GLN A 134 -1.98 16.99 -18.84
CA GLN A 134 -0.90 16.05 -18.45
C GLN A 134 -1.30 15.00 -17.41
N THR A 135 -1.91 15.41 -16.28
CA THR A 135 -2.40 14.47 -15.25
C THR A 135 -3.46 13.52 -15.79
N SER A 136 -4.28 13.99 -16.74
CA SER A 136 -5.25 13.20 -17.49
C SER A 136 -4.59 12.11 -18.35
N ILE A 137 -3.50 12.45 -19.04
CA ILE A 137 -2.74 11.51 -19.88
C ILE A 137 -2.10 10.42 -19.02
N LEU A 138 -1.43 10.80 -17.92
CA LEU A 138 -0.79 9.84 -17.02
C LEU A 138 -1.82 8.89 -16.41
N SER A 139 -2.94 9.41 -15.90
CA SER A 139 -4.00 8.58 -15.30
C SER A 139 -4.63 7.63 -16.31
N TYR A 140 -4.87 8.10 -17.54
CA TYR A 140 -5.38 7.25 -18.61
C TYR A 140 -4.39 6.14 -19.00
N LYS A 141 -3.10 6.47 -19.09
CA LYS A 141 -2.03 5.48 -19.32
C LYS A 141 -2.01 4.43 -18.20
N LEU A 142 -1.99 4.84 -16.94
CA LEU A 142 -1.96 3.94 -15.79
C LEU A 142 -3.21 3.05 -15.72
N TYR A 143 -4.37 3.59 -16.10
CA TYR A 143 -5.63 2.85 -16.19
C TYR A 143 -5.61 1.78 -17.30
N ASN A 144 -5.12 2.10 -18.49
CA ASN A 144 -4.99 1.10 -19.56
C ASN A 144 -3.97 0.01 -19.20
N GLU A 145 -2.82 0.40 -18.64
CA GLU A 145 -1.85 -0.57 -18.13
C GLU A 145 -2.45 -1.48 -17.03
N LEU A 146 -3.33 -0.94 -16.19
CA LEU A 146 -4.06 -1.74 -15.21
C LEU A 146 -5.00 -2.74 -15.90
N LYS A 147 -5.78 -2.29 -16.89
CA LYS A 147 -6.68 -3.15 -17.67
C LYS A 147 -5.95 -4.30 -18.31
N ASP A 148 -4.86 -3.99 -19.03
CA ASP A 148 -4.06 -4.98 -19.73
C ASP A 148 -3.49 -6.00 -18.74
N LYS A 149 -2.92 -5.55 -17.61
CA LYS A 149 -2.41 -6.45 -16.57
C LYS A 149 -3.47 -7.35 -15.96
N VAL A 150 -4.68 -6.84 -15.70
CA VAL A 150 -5.79 -7.63 -15.16
C VAL A 150 -6.26 -8.67 -16.19
N PHE A 151 -6.37 -8.27 -17.46
CA PHE A 151 -6.74 -9.16 -18.55
C PHE A 151 -5.72 -10.28 -18.74
N ASP A 152 -4.44 -9.93 -18.85
CA ASP A 152 -3.33 -10.89 -18.98
C ASP A 152 -3.33 -11.90 -17.83
N TYR A 153 -3.57 -11.40 -16.62
CA TYR A 153 -3.63 -12.25 -15.42
C TYR A 153 -4.83 -13.19 -15.42
N HIS A 154 -6.00 -12.72 -15.84
CA HIS A 154 -7.17 -13.57 -16.02
C HIS A 154 -6.91 -14.67 -17.05
N MET A 155 -6.32 -14.33 -18.20
CA MET A 155 -5.97 -15.31 -19.23
C MET A 155 -4.93 -16.31 -18.74
N LEU A 156 -3.95 -15.87 -17.96
CA LEU A 156 -2.95 -16.76 -17.36
C LEU A 156 -3.60 -17.76 -16.39
N LEU A 157 -4.52 -17.30 -15.53
CA LEU A 157 -5.28 -18.17 -14.63
C LEU A 157 -6.16 -19.15 -15.38
N PHE A 158 -6.83 -18.70 -16.44
CA PHE A 158 -7.71 -19.53 -17.26
C PHE A 158 -6.91 -20.65 -17.93
N ASN A 159 -5.77 -20.31 -18.53
CA ASN A 159 -4.87 -21.29 -19.15
C ASN A 159 -4.32 -22.28 -18.13
N PHE A 160 -3.94 -21.81 -16.94
CA PHE A 160 -3.47 -22.71 -15.88
C PHE A 160 -4.57 -23.63 -15.37
N HIS A 161 -5.79 -23.12 -15.19
CA HIS A 161 -6.94 -23.94 -14.82
C HIS A 161 -7.23 -25.03 -15.87
N PHE A 162 -7.16 -24.68 -17.16
CA PHE A 162 -7.28 -25.66 -18.24
C PHE A 162 -6.18 -26.74 -18.18
N LEU A 163 -4.91 -26.34 -18.06
CA LEU A 163 -3.78 -27.26 -17.95
C LEU A 163 -3.82 -28.12 -16.68
N TYR A 164 -4.32 -27.56 -15.57
CA TYR A 164 -4.50 -28.26 -14.31
C TYR A 164 -5.50 -29.40 -14.46
N ASN A 165 -6.67 -29.12 -15.04
CA ASN A 165 -7.71 -30.12 -15.30
C ASN A 165 -7.30 -31.16 -16.35
N ALA A 166 -6.34 -30.84 -17.22
CA ALA A 166 -5.77 -31.77 -18.19
C ALA A 166 -4.62 -32.62 -17.61
N GLU A 167 -4.25 -32.44 -16.33
CA GLU A 167 -3.13 -33.13 -15.67
C GLU A 167 -1.75 -32.85 -16.32
N VAL A 168 -1.59 -31.72 -17.03
CA VAL A 168 -0.34 -31.31 -17.72
C VAL A 168 0.40 -30.18 -16.98
N HIS A 169 -0.04 -29.84 -15.77
CA HIS A 169 0.42 -28.64 -15.07
C HIS A 169 1.78 -28.82 -14.36
N LYS A 170 2.55 -27.72 -14.25
CA LYS A 170 3.74 -27.65 -13.40
C LYS A 170 3.45 -26.78 -12.17
N PRO A 171 3.62 -27.29 -10.94
CA PRO A 171 3.37 -26.52 -9.70
C PRO A 171 4.15 -25.20 -9.59
N GLN A 172 5.26 -25.07 -10.30
CA GLN A 172 6.11 -23.87 -10.34
C GLN A 172 5.37 -22.63 -10.89
N GLN A 173 4.31 -22.81 -11.69
CA GLN A 173 3.54 -21.70 -12.26
C GLN A 173 2.78 -20.89 -11.19
N VAL A 174 2.52 -21.48 -10.00
CA VAL A 174 1.73 -20.80 -8.95
C VAL A 174 2.44 -19.57 -8.36
N TYR A 175 3.78 -19.57 -8.38
CA TYR A 175 4.57 -18.41 -7.93
C TYR A 175 4.36 -17.17 -8.82
N ILE A 176 4.16 -17.37 -10.12
CA ILE A 176 3.94 -16.29 -11.08
C ILE A 176 2.65 -15.55 -10.71
N PHE A 177 1.61 -16.26 -10.29
CA PHE A 177 0.34 -15.61 -9.94
C PHE A 177 0.46 -14.67 -8.75
N LYS A 178 1.22 -15.08 -7.73
CA LYS A 178 1.51 -14.23 -6.57
C LYS A 178 2.23 -12.94 -6.99
N GLN A 179 3.25 -13.04 -7.84
CA GLN A 179 3.95 -11.84 -8.32
C GLN A 179 3.01 -10.93 -9.13
N ARG A 180 2.28 -11.51 -10.09
CA ARG A 180 1.38 -10.74 -10.96
C ARG A 180 0.25 -10.07 -10.20
N SER A 181 -0.32 -10.70 -9.18
CA SER A 181 -1.35 -10.05 -8.35
C SER A 181 -0.80 -8.83 -7.59
N PHE A 182 0.44 -8.89 -7.11
CA PHE A 182 1.07 -7.75 -6.45
C PHE A 182 1.33 -6.62 -7.44
N GLU A 183 1.80 -6.93 -8.66
CA GLU A 183 1.96 -5.94 -9.72
C GLU A 183 0.62 -5.26 -10.07
N ILE A 184 -0.46 -6.03 -10.17
CA ILE A 184 -1.81 -5.51 -10.42
C ILE A 184 -2.28 -4.62 -9.28
N TYR A 185 -2.14 -5.07 -8.03
CA TYR A 185 -2.53 -4.28 -6.86
C TYR A 185 -1.73 -2.97 -6.78
N TYR A 186 -0.43 -3.03 -7.07
CA TYR A 186 0.42 -1.84 -7.18
C TYR A 186 -0.09 -0.89 -8.26
N GLN A 187 -0.33 -1.40 -9.47
CA GLN A 187 -0.81 -0.59 -10.59
C GLN A 187 -2.16 0.08 -10.28
N PHE A 188 -3.08 -0.64 -9.64
CA PHE A 188 -4.36 -0.09 -9.20
C PHE A 188 -4.16 1.10 -8.27
N ASN A 189 -3.30 0.97 -7.25
CA ASN A 189 -3.07 2.07 -6.33
C ASN A 189 -2.34 3.25 -6.99
N MET A 190 -1.41 3.00 -7.92
CA MET A 190 -0.78 4.08 -8.69
C MET A 190 -1.78 4.85 -9.54
N PHE A 191 -2.70 4.14 -10.21
CA PHE A 191 -3.81 4.76 -10.93
C PHE A 191 -4.72 5.59 -10.00
N ILE A 192 -5.11 5.04 -8.85
CA ILE A 192 -5.96 5.76 -7.89
C ILE A 192 -5.28 7.02 -7.36
N ILE A 193 -3.97 6.95 -7.09
CA ILE A 193 -3.19 8.09 -6.59
C ILE A 193 -3.01 9.14 -7.69
N SER A 194 -2.83 8.76 -8.96
CA SER A 194 -2.70 9.72 -10.07
C SER A 194 -3.99 10.51 -10.35
N LEU A 195 -5.12 10.04 -9.83
CA LEU A 195 -6.39 10.77 -9.87
C LEU A 195 -6.49 11.83 -8.76
N LEU A 196 -5.58 11.88 -7.80
CA LEU A 196 -5.61 12.91 -6.75
C LEU A 196 -5.14 14.25 -7.31
N PRO A 197 -5.48 15.37 -6.65
CA PRO A 197 -4.85 16.64 -6.97
C PRO A 197 -3.32 16.55 -6.76
N GLU A 198 -2.55 16.97 -7.76
CA GLU A 198 -1.07 16.97 -7.82
C GLU A 198 -0.36 17.28 -6.49
N LYS A 199 -0.83 18.28 -5.74
CA LYS A 199 -0.28 18.66 -4.42
C LYS A 199 -0.33 17.55 -3.34
N PHE A 200 -1.08 16.48 -3.57
CA PHE A 200 -1.22 15.34 -2.67
C PHE A 200 -0.52 14.08 -3.18
N GLU A 201 -0.21 13.98 -4.48
CA GLU A 201 0.25 12.74 -5.12
C GLU A 201 1.48 12.15 -4.41
N ASP A 202 2.56 12.92 -4.26
CA ASP A 202 3.80 12.46 -3.63
C ASP A 202 3.59 11.95 -2.20
N SER A 203 2.78 12.67 -1.42
CA SER A 203 2.53 12.32 -0.02
C SER A 203 1.68 11.06 0.10
N PHE A 204 0.69 10.89 -0.79
CA PHE A 204 -0.10 9.67 -0.84
C PHE A 204 0.68 8.49 -1.40
N GLN A 205 1.56 8.70 -2.37
CA GLN A 205 2.44 7.68 -2.90
C GLN A 205 3.43 7.17 -1.85
N SER A 206 4.11 8.07 -1.12
CA SER A 206 4.99 7.66 -0.02
C SER A 206 4.19 6.97 1.08
N PHE A 207 3.09 7.56 1.55
CA PHE A 207 2.27 6.94 2.58
C PHE A 207 1.74 5.56 2.16
N TRP A 208 1.36 5.40 0.89
CA TRP A 208 0.93 4.11 0.38
C TRP A 208 2.08 3.10 0.39
N ASN A 209 3.25 3.45 -0.14
CA ASN A 209 4.40 2.54 -0.23
C ASN A 209 4.95 2.13 1.14
N ASP A 210 4.99 3.07 2.07
CA ASP A 210 5.72 2.94 3.33
C ASP A 210 4.81 2.57 4.52
N PHE A 211 3.50 2.80 4.39
CA PHE A 211 2.52 2.45 5.42
C PHE A 211 1.42 1.52 4.89
N VAL A 212 0.63 1.96 3.91
CA VAL A 212 -0.62 1.28 3.52
C VAL A 212 -0.35 -0.10 2.90
N ARG A 213 0.59 -0.20 1.97
CA ARG A 213 0.93 -1.45 1.29
C ARG A 213 1.48 -2.49 2.28
N PRO A 214 2.49 -2.20 3.12
CA PRO A 214 2.95 -3.17 4.13
C PRO A 214 1.83 -3.67 5.04
N ILE A 215 0.91 -2.78 5.46
CA ILE A 215 -0.20 -3.22 6.31
C ILE A 215 -1.19 -4.10 5.52
N SER A 216 -1.50 -3.74 4.28
CA SER A 216 -2.53 -4.40 3.50
C SER A 216 -2.05 -5.70 2.87
N SER A 217 -0.77 -5.86 2.52
CA SER A 217 -0.22 -7.08 1.91
C SER A 217 0.31 -8.08 2.93
N ASP A 218 1.02 -7.60 3.95
CA ASP A 218 1.85 -8.47 4.78
C ASP A 218 1.27 -8.59 6.19
N VAL A 219 0.96 -7.46 6.83
CA VAL A 219 0.56 -7.44 8.24
C VAL A 219 -0.87 -7.95 8.44
N ILE A 220 -1.85 -7.43 7.67
CA ILE A 220 -3.25 -7.82 7.83
C ILE A 220 -3.47 -9.27 7.39
N PHE A 221 -2.73 -9.80 6.43
CA PHE A 221 -2.90 -11.17 5.94
C PHE A 221 -2.02 -12.20 6.66
N SER A 222 -0.91 -11.78 7.27
CA SER A 222 -0.15 -12.66 8.16
C SER A 222 -0.89 -12.92 9.47
N THR A 223 -0.72 -14.14 9.98
CA THR A 223 -1.19 -14.51 11.33
C THR A 223 -0.16 -14.17 12.41
N SER A 224 1.09 -13.87 12.02
CA SER A 224 2.16 -13.57 12.96
C SER A 224 2.24 -12.08 13.27
N LYS A 225 2.31 -11.75 14.56
CA LYS A 225 2.63 -10.40 15.05
C LYS A 225 4.07 -9.99 14.77
N ASP A 226 4.96 -10.93 14.45
CA ASP A 226 6.39 -10.65 14.33
C ASP A 226 6.67 -9.73 13.14
N GLU A 227 5.95 -9.93 12.03
CA GLU A 227 6.05 -9.06 10.85
C GLU A 227 5.62 -7.62 11.18
N PHE A 228 4.59 -7.47 12.01
CA PHE A 228 4.17 -6.15 12.52
C PHE A 228 5.24 -5.51 13.42
N ILE A 229 5.79 -6.28 14.35
CA ILE A 229 6.82 -5.85 15.31
C ILE A 229 8.08 -5.36 14.57
N ILE A 230 8.53 -6.10 13.56
CA ILE A 230 9.73 -5.72 12.78
C ILE A 230 9.53 -4.37 12.07
N ARG A 231 8.30 -4.02 11.70
CA ARG A 231 7.98 -2.83 10.90
C ARG A 231 7.46 -1.65 11.68
N ILE A 232 7.14 -1.79 12.98
CA ILE A 232 6.42 -0.76 13.75
C ILE A 232 7.09 0.62 13.71
N ASN A 233 8.43 0.69 13.73
CA ASN A 233 9.16 1.95 13.67
C ASN A 233 8.99 2.66 12.31
N GLN A 234 9.15 1.92 11.22
CA GLN A 234 8.92 2.44 9.87
C GLN A 234 7.46 2.87 9.68
N LEU A 235 6.52 2.05 10.13
CA LEU A 235 5.08 2.38 10.06
C LEU A 235 4.79 3.66 10.86
N ASN A 236 5.33 3.79 12.08
CA ASN A 236 5.13 4.97 12.91
C ASN A 236 5.68 6.24 12.25
N MET A 237 6.91 6.17 11.72
CA MET A 237 7.54 7.28 11.03
C MET A 237 6.71 7.71 9.81
N SER A 238 6.35 6.76 8.96
CA SER A 238 5.59 7.01 7.73
C SER A 238 4.22 7.63 8.03
N PHE A 239 3.51 7.11 9.04
CA PHE A 239 2.23 7.67 9.47
C PHE A 239 2.38 9.09 10.00
N ASN A 240 3.38 9.37 10.84
CA ASN A 240 3.59 10.69 11.42
C ASN A 240 3.99 11.73 10.36
N ILE A 241 4.81 11.36 9.38
CA ILE A 241 5.16 12.22 8.25
C ILE A 241 3.90 12.57 7.45
N PHE A 242 3.10 11.57 7.08
CA PHE A 242 1.85 11.78 6.34
C PHE A 242 0.86 12.66 7.12
N HIS A 243 0.63 12.36 8.40
CA HIS A 243 -0.27 13.14 9.25
C HIS A 243 0.23 14.58 9.44
N ALA A 244 1.53 14.81 9.62
CA ALA A 244 2.09 16.15 9.72
C ALA A 244 1.91 16.95 8.43
N TYR A 245 2.12 16.32 7.27
CA TYR A 245 1.89 16.93 5.96
C TYR A 245 0.41 17.31 5.78
N MET A 246 -0.49 16.38 6.05
CA MET A 246 -1.93 16.54 5.78
C MET A 246 -2.66 17.43 6.80
N ALA A 247 -2.21 17.47 8.06
CA ALA A 247 -2.97 18.13 9.14
C ALA A 247 -2.31 19.41 9.69
N LYS A 248 -0.98 19.55 9.63
CA LYS A 248 -0.26 20.59 10.40
C LYS A 248 0.50 21.61 9.55
N ARG A 249 0.93 21.24 8.35
CA ARG A 249 1.67 22.16 7.49
C ARG A 249 0.65 23.06 6.77
N ASN A 250 0.72 24.37 6.99
CA ASN A 250 -0.14 25.41 6.42
C ASN A 250 -0.16 25.49 4.87
N HIS A 251 0.41 24.50 4.18
CA HIS A 251 0.56 24.50 2.74
C HIS A 251 -0.64 23.91 2.01
N VAL A 252 -1.51 23.15 2.69
CA VAL A 252 -2.67 22.54 2.03
C VAL A 252 -3.95 22.72 2.84
N GLU A 253 -4.80 23.62 2.36
CA GLU A 253 -6.16 23.76 2.87
C GLU A 253 -6.97 22.51 2.49
N VAL A 254 -7.46 21.80 3.51
CA VAL A 254 -8.31 20.62 3.40
C VAL A 254 -9.60 20.83 4.16
N ASP A 255 -10.70 20.27 3.65
CA ASP A 255 -12.03 20.32 4.28
C ASP A 255 -11.98 19.77 5.71
N ARG A 256 -12.84 20.30 6.59
CA ARG A 256 -13.07 19.83 7.95
C ARG A 256 -13.30 18.31 8.00
N LYS A 257 -14.04 17.74 7.04
CA LYS A 257 -14.29 16.29 6.96
C LYS A 257 -12.98 15.49 6.85
N ILE A 258 -12.04 15.97 6.05
CA ILE A 258 -10.70 15.37 5.89
C ILE A 258 -9.91 15.48 7.20
N LYS A 259 -9.90 16.66 7.85
CA LYS A 259 -9.21 16.86 9.14
C LYS A 259 -9.75 15.93 10.23
N THR A 260 -11.06 15.76 10.30
CA THR A 260 -11.70 14.82 11.24
C THR A 260 -11.27 13.38 10.95
N LEU A 261 -11.28 12.96 9.69
CA LEU A 261 -10.87 11.60 9.30
C LEU A 261 -9.38 11.33 9.63
N LEU A 262 -8.49 12.28 9.36
CA LEU A 262 -7.08 12.19 9.72
C LEU A 262 -6.87 12.05 11.23
N THR A 263 -7.65 12.80 12.02
CA THR A 263 -7.63 12.70 13.49
C THR A 263 -8.08 11.32 13.95
N ILE A 264 -9.13 10.76 13.34
CA ILE A 264 -9.61 9.40 13.64
C ILE A 264 -8.51 8.38 13.34
N MET A 265 -7.91 8.41 12.14
CA MET A 265 -6.82 7.50 11.76
C MET A 265 -5.65 7.59 12.74
N HIS A 266 -5.24 8.79 13.13
CA HIS A 266 -4.14 9.01 14.06
C HIS A 266 -4.46 8.48 15.47
N ASN A 267 -5.68 8.66 15.95
CA ASN A 267 -6.11 8.10 17.23
C ASN A 267 -6.10 6.56 17.21
N ARG A 268 -6.55 5.93 16.12
CA ARG A 268 -6.46 4.47 15.95
C ARG A 268 -5.00 4.00 15.97
N TRP A 269 -4.11 4.70 15.26
CA TRP A 269 -2.69 4.40 15.26
C TRP A 269 -2.08 4.51 16.66
N ASN A 270 -2.37 5.58 17.40
CA ASN A 270 -1.92 5.74 18.78
C ASN A 270 -2.43 4.63 19.71
N ASN A 271 -3.65 4.14 19.50
CA ASN A 271 -4.17 3.00 20.25
C ASN A 271 -3.43 1.69 19.93
N ILE A 272 -3.04 1.49 18.66
CA ILE A 272 -2.17 0.36 18.27
C ILE A 272 -0.81 0.46 18.97
N LEU A 273 -0.19 1.64 18.98
CA LEU A 273 1.09 1.86 19.67
C LEU A 273 0.98 1.58 21.17
N LYS A 274 -0.04 2.11 21.85
CA LYS A 274 -0.30 1.83 23.29
C LYS A 274 -0.52 0.36 23.58
N ALA A 275 -1.19 -0.36 22.67
CA ALA A 275 -1.40 -1.79 22.84
C ALA A 275 -0.10 -2.59 22.68
N THR A 276 0.86 -2.06 21.91
CA THR A 276 2.09 -2.75 21.53
C THR A 276 3.27 -2.42 22.46
N LEU A 277 3.39 -1.16 22.87
CA LEU A 277 4.50 -0.62 23.64
C LEU A 277 4.18 -0.62 25.14
N ARG A 278 4.96 -1.33 25.95
CA ARG A 278 4.77 -1.49 27.41
C ARG A 278 6.06 -1.54 28.19
#